data_AF-A0A962MPW3-F1
#
_entry.id   AF-A0A962MPW3-F1
#
_cell.length_a   1.000
_cell.length_b   1.000
_cell.length_c   1.000
_cell.angle_alpha   90.00
_cell.angle_beta   90.00
_cell.angle_gamma   90.00
#
_symmetry.space_group_name_H-M   'P 1'
#
loop_
_entity.id
_entity.type
_entity.pdbx_description
1 polymer ?
#
loop_
_entity_poly.entity_id
_entity_poly.type
_entity_poly.pdbx_seq_one_letter_code
_entity_poly.pdbx_strand_id
1 'polypeptide(L)'
;EKLKIARLTAQATDIRLRVKENFSMISKIIDWDNMFSPRAVPAKALGISPPTRKIMAWMLKKPQERIEKFNKWMGTGGARLEMDVLPALFSGTLFTMVPADPGKTDIRANRSAQIDAGRAVQRLWLEAAAQGVSFQPSYAALVFSYYGGQHQAFSNVPGLTEKAEKLYQDWADLFGENASHVAFMGRFGYPRKTKFAARSVRLPLKELIVKDHR
;
A
#
# COMPACT_ATOMS: atom_id res chain seq x y z
N GLU A 1 -14.93 3.61 14.36
CA GLU A 1 -13.52 3.78 13.92
C GLU A 1 -13.23 3.17 12.54
N LYS A 2 -13.57 1.89 12.25
CA LYS A 2 -13.30 1.25 10.94
C LYS A 2 -13.69 2.07 9.71
N LEU A 3 -14.85 2.72 9.71
CA LEU A 3 -15.30 3.59 8.61
C LEU A 3 -14.40 4.81 8.38
N LYS A 4 -13.88 5.41 9.45
CA LYS A 4 -12.96 6.55 9.36
C LYS A 4 -11.64 6.10 8.72
N ILE A 5 -11.11 4.95 9.14
CA ILE A 5 -9.90 4.37 8.55
C ILE A 5 -10.13 3.95 7.09
N ALA A 6 -11.28 3.37 6.77
CA ALA A 6 -11.65 3.03 5.40
C ALA A 6 -11.68 4.26 4.49
N ARG A 7 -12.22 5.38 4.99
CA ARG A 7 -12.23 6.67 4.30
C ARG A 7 -10.81 7.20 4.09
N LEU A 8 -9.96 7.11 5.12
CA LEU A 8 -8.55 7.50 5.07
C LEU A 8 -7.76 6.74 4.00
N THR A 9 -7.86 5.40 3.99
CA THR A 9 -7.19 4.56 2.99
C THR A 9 -7.76 4.80 1.58
N ALA A 10 -9.06 5.06 1.47
CA ALA A 10 -9.69 5.44 0.21
C ALA A 10 -9.22 6.82 -0.31
N GLN A 11 -8.91 7.78 0.56
CA GLN A 11 -8.27 9.05 0.15
C GLN A 11 -6.86 8.78 -0.39
N ALA A 12 -6.09 7.92 0.30
CA ALA A 12 -4.75 7.55 -0.14
C ALA A 12 -4.75 6.89 -1.53
N THR A 13 -5.74 6.02 -1.81
CA THR A 13 -5.89 5.44 -3.15
C THR A 13 -6.32 6.47 -4.20
N ASP A 14 -7.16 7.45 -3.86
CA ASP A 14 -7.46 8.55 -4.79
C ASP A 14 -6.20 9.31 -5.19
N ILE A 15 -5.34 9.65 -4.22
CA ILE A 15 -4.06 10.30 -4.48
C ILE A 15 -3.18 9.37 -5.35
N ARG A 16 -2.98 8.12 -4.92
CA ARG A 16 -2.14 7.14 -5.62
C ARG A 16 -2.49 6.99 -7.10
N LEU A 17 -3.79 6.92 -7.41
CA LEU A 17 -4.27 6.72 -8.78
C LEU A 17 -4.12 7.98 -9.64
N ARG A 18 -3.90 9.15 -9.05
CA ARG A 18 -3.71 10.42 -9.75
C ARG A 18 -2.25 10.83 -9.90
N VAL A 19 -1.33 10.23 -9.14
CA VAL A 19 0.12 10.47 -9.27
C VAL A 19 0.62 9.90 -10.59
N LYS A 20 0.97 10.81 -11.50
CA LYS A 20 1.37 10.48 -12.88
C LYS A 20 2.72 9.78 -12.93
N GLU A 21 3.63 10.23 -12.09
CA GLU A 21 5.01 9.79 -11.95
C GLU A 21 5.09 8.29 -11.59
N ASN A 22 4.06 7.76 -10.94
CA ASN A 22 4.01 6.36 -10.52
C ASN A 22 3.51 5.39 -11.60
N PHE A 23 2.91 5.86 -12.70
CA PHE A 23 2.30 4.93 -13.67
C PHE A 23 3.32 4.01 -14.36
N SER A 24 4.50 4.53 -14.66
CA SER A 24 5.61 3.74 -15.24
C SER A 24 6.12 2.66 -14.28
N MET A 25 6.03 2.91 -12.98
CA MET A 25 6.39 1.96 -11.93
C MET A 25 5.29 0.93 -11.73
N ILE A 26 4.02 1.35 -11.63
CA ILE A 26 2.87 0.47 -11.40
C ILE A 26 2.73 -0.54 -12.55
N SER A 27 2.94 -0.10 -13.80
CA SER A 27 2.88 -1.01 -14.95
C SER A 27 3.94 -2.11 -14.91
N LYS A 28 5.10 -1.86 -14.28
CA LYS A 28 6.18 -2.84 -14.08
C LYS A 28 5.99 -3.73 -12.86
N ILE A 29 5.30 -3.23 -11.82
CA ILE A 29 5.06 -3.97 -10.58
C ILE A 29 3.97 -5.04 -10.74
N ILE A 30 3.09 -4.94 -11.74
CA ILE A 30 2.02 -5.93 -11.95
C ILE A 30 2.38 -6.86 -13.11
N ASP A 31 2.44 -8.16 -12.82
CA ASP A 31 2.57 -9.20 -13.81
C ASP A 31 1.18 -9.66 -14.27
N TRP A 32 0.78 -9.26 -15.48
CA TRP A 32 -0.56 -9.50 -15.99
C TRP A 32 -0.79 -10.93 -16.47
N ASP A 33 0.28 -11.62 -16.82
CA ASP A 33 0.22 -12.79 -17.68
C ASP A 33 0.60 -14.07 -16.89
N ASN A 34 1.46 -13.96 -15.86
CA ASN A 34 1.92 -15.11 -15.09
C ASN A 34 1.17 -15.34 -13.77
N MET A 35 1.03 -16.61 -13.37
CA MET A 35 0.51 -17.01 -12.05
C MET A 35 1.55 -16.81 -10.95
N PHE A 36 2.83 -17.00 -11.27
CA PHE A 36 3.95 -16.88 -10.35
C PHE A 36 4.95 -15.90 -10.94
N SER A 37 5.32 -14.88 -10.17
CA SER A 37 6.22 -13.84 -10.66
C SER A 37 7.36 -13.57 -9.68
N PRO A 38 8.63 -13.64 -10.10
CA PRO A 38 9.78 -13.41 -9.22
C PRO A 38 10.07 -11.92 -8.96
N ARG A 39 9.62 -11.03 -9.84
CA ARG A 39 9.95 -9.59 -9.82
C ARG A 39 8.74 -8.67 -9.64
N ALA A 40 7.53 -9.21 -9.74
CA ALA A 40 6.30 -8.45 -9.73
C ALA A 40 5.19 -9.16 -8.93
N VAL A 41 4.06 -8.49 -8.80
CA VAL A 41 2.83 -9.01 -8.19
C VAL A 41 1.94 -9.54 -9.31
N PRO A 42 1.66 -10.86 -9.36
CA PRO A 42 0.69 -11.40 -10.30
C PRO A 42 -0.66 -10.70 -10.18
N ALA A 43 -1.26 -10.30 -11.31
CA ALA A 43 -2.54 -9.59 -11.34
C ALA A 43 -3.67 -10.40 -10.68
N LYS A 44 -3.57 -11.73 -10.68
CA LYS A 44 -4.51 -12.64 -10.01
C LYS A 44 -4.35 -12.68 -8.49
N ALA A 45 -3.27 -12.11 -7.94
CA ALA A 45 -3.03 -11.98 -6.50
C ALA A 45 -3.47 -10.62 -5.91
N LEU A 46 -3.91 -9.66 -6.75
CA LEU A 46 -4.23 -8.28 -6.32
C LEU A 46 -5.51 -8.13 -5.47
N GLY A 47 -6.25 -9.21 -5.21
CA GLY A 47 -7.47 -9.16 -4.39
C GLY A 47 -8.64 -8.39 -5.01
N ILE A 48 -8.56 -8.07 -6.30
CA ILE A 48 -9.60 -7.37 -7.08
C ILE A 48 -10.40 -8.34 -7.96
N SER A 49 -11.62 -7.94 -8.29
CA SER A 49 -12.54 -8.71 -9.12
C SER A 49 -12.02 -8.88 -10.56
N PRO A 50 -12.45 -9.95 -11.27
CA PRO A 50 -12.06 -10.16 -12.66
C PRO A 50 -12.40 -8.99 -13.61
N PRO A 51 -13.56 -8.32 -13.51
CA PRO A 51 -13.87 -7.13 -14.31
C PRO A 51 -12.88 -5.99 -14.05
N THR A 52 -12.64 -5.63 -12.77
CA THR A 52 -11.69 -4.57 -12.42
C THR A 52 -10.29 -4.91 -12.92
N ARG A 53 -9.86 -6.16 -12.78
CA ARG A 53 -8.55 -6.60 -13.29
C ARG A 53 -8.42 -6.41 -14.79
N LYS A 54 -9.46 -6.69 -15.58
CA LYS A 54 -9.44 -6.46 -17.04
C LYS A 54 -9.35 -4.97 -17.37
N ILE A 55 -10.11 -4.14 -16.66
CA ILE A 55 -10.06 -2.67 -16.82
C ILE A 55 -8.66 -2.15 -16.48
N MET A 56 -8.10 -2.54 -15.33
CA MET A 56 -6.76 -2.14 -14.92
C MET A 56 -5.69 -2.61 -15.91
N ALA A 57 -5.78 -3.85 -16.42
CA ALA A 57 -4.87 -4.35 -17.46
C ALA A 57 -4.95 -3.50 -18.73
N TRP A 58 -6.16 -3.16 -19.18
CA TRP A 58 -6.37 -2.31 -20.36
C TRP A 58 -5.82 -0.90 -20.16
N MET A 59 -5.98 -0.33 -18.96
CA MET A 59 -5.46 0.99 -18.62
C MET A 59 -3.93 1.01 -18.55
N LEU A 60 -3.32 0.02 -17.89
CA LEU A 60 -1.89 0.03 -17.55
C LEU A 60 -0.99 -0.58 -18.64
N LYS A 61 -1.54 -1.32 -19.63
CA LYS A 61 -0.79 -1.84 -20.79
C LYS A 61 -0.56 -0.79 -21.90
N LYS A 62 -1.11 0.42 -21.79
CA LYS A 62 -1.16 1.43 -22.87
C LYS A 62 -0.71 2.81 -22.34
N PRO A 63 -0.49 3.80 -23.22
CA PRO A 63 0.08 5.10 -22.85
C PRO A 63 -0.67 5.77 -21.70
N GLN A 64 0.10 6.44 -20.85
CA GLN A 64 -0.31 7.19 -19.66
C GLN A 64 -1.59 8.03 -19.83
N GLU A 65 -1.82 8.58 -21.02
CA GLU A 65 -3.03 9.34 -21.36
C GLU A 65 -4.35 8.61 -21.11
N ARG A 66 -4.39 7.27 -21.25
CA ARG A 66 -5.63 6.50 -21.03
C ARG A 66 -6.05 6.50 -19.58
N ILE A 67 -5.08 6.34 -18.67
CA ILE A 67 -5.33 6.35 -17.23
C ILE A 67 -5.81 7.75 -16.82
N GLU A 68 -5.19 8.79 -17.36
CA GLU A 68 -5.57 10.18 -17.08
C GLU A 68 -7.00 10.49 -17.55
N LYS A 69 -7.33 10.15 -18.81
CA LYS A 69 -8.68 10.33 -19.36
C LYS A 69 -9.71 9.53 -18.57
N PHE A 70 -9.39 8.28 -18.21
CA PHE A 70 -10.29 7.44 -17.43
C PHE A 70 -10.51 8.00 -16.02
N ASN A 71 -9.46 8.39 -15.30
CA ASN A 71 -9.58 8.97 -13.96
C ASN A 71 -10.27 10.34 -13.96
N LYS A 72 -10.16 11.11 -15.05
CA LYS A 72 -10.91 12.36 -15.23
C LYS A 72 -12.40 12.10 -15.48
N TRP A 73 -12.73 11.04 -16.24
CA TRP A 73 -14.09 10.73 -16.64
C TRP A 73 -14.89 9.91 -15.61
N MET A 74 -14.32 8.81 -15.10
CA MET A 74 -14.97 7.91 -14.12
C MET A 74 -14.59 8.20 -12.67
N GLY A 75 -13.59 9.06 -12.45
CA GLY A 75 -13.00 9.23 -11.12
C GLY A 75 -12.29 7.96 -10.64
N THR A 76 -12.14 7.86 -9.32
CA THR A 76 -11.44 6.77 -8.62
C THR A 76 -12.37 5.94 -7.73
N GLY A 77 -13.68 6.24 -7.74
CA GLY A 77 -14.66 5.71 -6.78
C GLY A 77 -14.74 4.18 -6.75
N GLY A 78 -14.77 3.53 -7.92
CA GLY A 78 -14.81 2.06 -8.01
C GLY A 78 -13.58 1.40 -7.39
N ALA A 79 -12.38 1.92 -7.72
CA ALA A 79 -11.13 1.41 -7.15
C ALA A 79 -11.05 1.61 -5.64
N ARG A 80 -11.48 2.79 -5.14
CA ARG A 80 -11.54 3.09 -3.71
C ARG A 80 -12.48 2.15 -2.96
N LEU A 81 -13.65 1.88 -3.54
CA LEU A 81 -14.61 0.95 -2.95
C LEU A 81 -14.03 -0.46 -2.83
N GLU A 82 -13.47 -0.98 -3.93
CA GLU A 82 -13.01 -2.36 -4.01
C GLU A 82 -11.69 -2.62 -3.28
N MET A 83 -10.73 -1.69 -3.33
CA MET A 83 -9.38 -1.89 -2.78
C MET A 83 -9.27 -1.50 -1.30
N ASP A 84 -10.08 -0.53 -0.86
CA ASP A 84 -9.94 0.08 0.46
C ASP A 84 -11.20 -0.09 1.32
N VAL A 85 -12.37 0.37 0.85
CA VAL A 85 -13.58 0.42 1.68
C VAL A 85 -14.10 -0.98 2.01
N LEU A 86 -14.40 -1.80 1.00
CA LEU A 86 -14.90 -3.15 1.24
C LEU A 86 -13.91 -3.99 2.06
N PRO A 87 -12.61 -4.03 1.71
CA PRO A 87 -11.68 -4.85 2.47
C PRO A 87 -11.42 -4.32 3.89
N ALA A 88 -11.52 -3.01 4.14
CA ALA A 88 -11.46 -2.48 5.50
C ALA A 88 -12.69 -2.89 6.33
N LEU A 89 -13.89 -2.83 5.76
CA LEU A 89 -15.14 -3.24 6.42
C LEU A 89 -15.19 -4.74 6.71
N PHE A 90 -14.72 -5.56 5.77
CA PHE A 90 -14.68 -7.01 5.91
C PHE A 90 -13.38 -7.55 6.53
N SER A 91 -12.47 -6.67 6.96
CA SER A 91 -11.31 -7.07 7.76
C SER A 91 -11.74 -7.39 9.19
N GLY A 92 -11.05 -8.36 9.80
CA GLY A 92 -11.22 -8.67 11.23
C GLY A 92 -10.79 -7.46 12.07
N THR A 93 -9.62 -6.91 11.77
CA THR A 93 -9.12 -5.69 12.42
C THR A 93 -8.19 -4.89 11.52
N LEU A 94 -8.04 -3.61 11.83
CA LEU A 94 -7.03 -2.71 11.28
C LEU A 94 -6.06 -2.35 12.40
N PHE A 95 -4.79 -2.21 12.08
CA PHE A 95 -3.75 -1.94 13.07
C PHE A 95 -2.72 -0.95 12.55
N THR A 96 -2.07 -0.28 13.49
CA THR A 96 -0.85 0.49 13.29
C THR A 96 0.25 -0.05 14.20
N MET A 97 1.50 0.20 13.84
CA MET A 97 2.66 -0.08 14.67
C MET A 97 3.40 1.22 14.91
N VAL A 98 3.76 1.47 16.17
CA VAL A 98 4.53 2.62 16.64
C VAL A 98 5.74 2.11 17.42
N PRO A 99 6.84 2.89 17.54
CA PRO A 99 7.91 2.57 18.49
C PRO A 99 7.37 2.39 19.91
N ALA A 100 8.04 1.58 20.71
CA ALA A 100 7.69 1.42 22.14
C ALA A 100 7.87 2.73 22.94
N ASP A 101 8.86 3.55 22.58
CA ASP A 101 9.06 4.90 23.10
C ASP A 101 9.09 5.89 21.93
N PRO A 102 7.91 6.36 21.46
CA PRO A 102 7.80 7.26 20.32
C PRO A 102 8.55 8.59 20.50
N GLY A 103 8.57 9.12 21.73
CA GLY A 103 9.22 10.39 22.05
C GLY A 103 10.75 10.33 22.01
N LYS A 104 11.34 9.14 22.16
CA LYS A 104 12.80 8.93 22.07
C LYS A 104 13.27 8.29 20.78
N THR A 105 12.35 7.74 19.98
CA THR A 105 12.69 6.97 18.78
C THR A 105 12.14 7.63 17.53
N ASP A 106 12.99 8.38 16.84
CA ASP A 106 12.69 8.81 15.48
C ASP A 106 13.09 7.70 14.48
N ILE A 107 12.10 6.91 14.04
CA ILE A 107 12.29 5.87 13.03
C ILE A 107 12.77 6.46 11.69
N ARG A 108 12.43 7.71 11.37
CA ARG A 108 12.79 8.30 10.07
C ARG A 108 14.25 8.72 10.02
N ALA A 109 14.77 9.27 11.11
CA ALA A 109 16.17 9.69 11.22
C ALA A 109 17.14 8.55 11.57
N ASN A 110 16.65 7.45 12.16
CA ASN A 110 17.51 6.39 12.68
C ASN A 110 17.42 5.08 11.89
N ARG A 111 18.49 4.74 11.15
CA ARG A 111 18.58 3.50 10.36
C ARG A 111 18.37 2.23 11.19
N SER A 112 18.94 2.15 12.39
CA SER A 112 18.76 0.98 13.26
C SER A 112 17.30 0.82 13.65
N ALA A 113 16.62 1.93 13.96
CA ALA A 113 15.18 1.93 14.25
C ALA A 113 14.34 1.49 13.04
N GLN A 114 14.73 1.85 11.80
CA GLN A 114 14.07 1.36 10.58
C GLN A 114 14.20 -0.15 10.42
N ILE A 115 15.40 -0.68 10.66
CA ILE A 115 15.67 -2.12 10.62
C ILE A 115 14.85 -2.84 11.68
N ASP A 116 14.81 -2.32 12.92
CA ASP A 116 14.05 -2.92 14.01
C ASP A 116 12.53 -2.86 13.77
N ALA A 117 12.02 -1.78 13.18
CA ALA A 117 10.64 -1.70 12.72
C ALA A 117 10.33 -2.78 11.65
N GLY A 118 11.22 -2.96 10.68
CA GLY A 118 11.12 -4.03 9.67
C GLY A 118 11.12 -5.42 10.30
N ARG A 119 11.99 -5.67 11.29
CA ARG A 119 12.01 -6.93 12.06
C ARG A 119 10.71 -7.16 12.81
N ALA A 120 10.15 -6.12 13.42
CA ALA A 120 8.87 -6.20 14.13
C ALA A 120 7.71 -6.53 13.18
N VAL A 121 7.62 -5.83 12.04
CA VAL A 121 6.62 -6.11 10.99
C VAL A 121 6.73 -7.55 10.50
N GLN A 122 7.95 -8.03 10.24
CA GLN A 122 8.17 -9.39 9.76
C GLN A 122 7.75 -10.45 10.78
N ARG A 123 8.07 -10.25 12.08
CA ARG A 123 7.64 -11.16 13.16
C ARG A 123 6.12 -11.22 13.27
N LEU A 124 5.47 -10.05 13.29
CA LEU A 124 4.01 -9.95 13.33
C LEU A 124 3.36 -10.67 12.15
N TRP A 125 3.89 -10.49 10.94
CA TRP A 125 3.38 -11.16 9.75
C TRP A 125 3.57 -12.69 9.84
N LEU A 126 4.78 -13.15 10.19
CA LEU A 126 5.04 -14.59 10.30
C LEU A 126 4.15 -15.26 11.36
N GLU A 127 3.90 -14.61 12.48
CA GLU A 127 3.00 -15.10 13.52
C GLU A 127 1.55 -15.17 13.01
N ALA A 128 1.07 -14.10 12.37
CA ALA A 128 -0.25 -14.11 11.76
C ALA A 128 -0.39 -15.25 10.73
N ALA A 129 0.62 -15.47 9.90
CA ALA A 129 0.64 -16.56 8.93
C ALA A 129 0.63 -17.94 9.59
N ALA A 130 1.37 -18.14 10.68
CA ALA A 130 1.37 -19.38 11.46
C ALA A 130 -0.02 -19.68 12.05
N GLN A 131 -0.77 -18.64 12.41
CA GLN A 131 -2.16 -18.75 12.89
C GLN A 131 -3.21 -18.78 11.77
N GLY A 132 -2.80 -18.82 10.49
CA GLY A 132 -3.73 -18.82 9.35
C GLY A 132 -4.45 -17.49 9.11
N VAL A 133 -3.98 -16.40 9.72
CA VAL A 133 -4.50 -15.04 9.54
C VAL A 133 -3.81 -14.40 8.33
N SER A 134 -4.61 -13.82 7.43
CA SER A 134 -4.10 -13.04 6.31
C SER A 134 -3.73 -11.63 6.74
N PHE A 135 -2.62 -11.14 6.20
CA PHE A 135 -2.05 -9.82 6.46
C PHE A 135 -2.05 -9.00 5.17
N GLN A 136 -2.55 -7.78 5.22
CA GLN A 136 -2.47 -6.84 4.09
C GLN A 136 -1.95 -5.48 4.55
N PRO A 137 -0.79 -5.04 4.03
CA PRO A 137 -0.29 -3.68 4.26
C PRO A 137 -1.21 -2.60 3.68
N SER A 138 -1.25 -1.44 4.32
CA SER A 138 -1.90 -0.22 3.83
C SER A 138 -0.89 0.92 3.65
N TYR A 139 0.14 0.68 2.82
CA TYR A 139 1.27 1.59 2.66
C TYR A 139 0.90 2.98 2.12
N ALA A 140 -0.08 3.08 1.22
CA ALA A 140 -0.41 4.35 0.58
C ALA A 140 -0.84 5.41 1.60
N ALA A 141 -1.62 5.03 2.61
CA ALA A 141 -2.07 5.97 3.64
C ALA A 141 -0.90 6.49 4.47
N LEU A 142 0.04 5.62 4.84
CA LEU A 142 1.27 6.00 5.56
C LEU A 142 2.18 6.93 4.72
N VAL A 143 2.34 6.63 3.44
CA VAL A 143 3.19 7.42 2.54
C VAL A 143 2.59 8.81 2.29
N PHE A 144 1.30 8.90 1.99
CA PHE A 144 0.69 10.21 1.71
C PHE A 144 0.41 11.02 2.98
N SER A 145 0.24 10.39 4.15
CA SER A 145 0.21 11.13 5.41
C SER A 145 1.58 11.73 5.74
N TYR A 146 2.68 11.05 5.41
CA TYR A 146 4.03 11.60 5.51
C TYR A 146 4.18 12.88 4.68
N TYR A 147 3.90 12.82 3.37
CA TYR A 147 4.03 13.99 2.51
C TYR A 147 3.10 15.14 2.91
N GLY A 148 1.85 14.81 3.28
CA GLY A 148 0.87 15.79 3.75
C GLY A 148 1.29 16.49 5.02
N GLY A 149 1.83 15.77 6.01
CA GLY A 149 2.29 16.35 7.27
C GLY A 149 3.60 17.14 7.16
N GLN A 150 4.31 17.05 6.03
CA GLN A 150 5.51 17.83 5.75
C GLN A 150 5.27 18.96 4.74
N HIS A 151 4.05 19.13 4.24
CA HIS A 151 3.74 20.05 3.14
C HIS A 151 4.66 19.85 1.92
N GLN A 152 5.10 18.61 1.70
CA GLN A 152 6.10 18.29 0.70
C GLN A 152 5.43 17.88 -0.61
N ALA A 153 5.73 18.60 -1.70
CA ALA A 153 5.30 18.22 -3.04
C ALA A 153 5.94 16.88 -3.47
N PHE A 154 5.12 15.98 -4.02
CA PHE A 154 5.54 14.66 -4.50
C PHE A 154 5.09 14.36 -5.94
N SER A 155 4.40 15.30 -6.57
CA SER A 155 3.86 15.16 -7.93
C SER A 155 3.62 16.54 -8.53
N ASN A 156 3.76 16.66 -9.85
CA ASN A 156 3.48 17.90 -10.58
C ASN A 156 1.98 18.09 -10.89
N VAL A 157 1.14 17.11 -10.56
CA VAL A 157 -0.32 17.22 -10.71
C VAL A 157 -0.89 18.22 -9.69
N PRO A 158 -1.55 19.31 -10.14
CA PRO A 158 -2.14 20.30 -9.23
C PRO A 158 -3.16 19.68 -8.28
N GLY A 159 -3.21 20.16 -7.04
CA GLY A 159 -4.18 19.72 -6.05
C GLY A 159 -3.82 18.43 -5.30
N LEU A 160 -2.74 17.73 -5.65
CA LEU A 160 -2.39 16.48 -4.95
C LEU A 160 -1.70 16.70 -3.61
N THR A 161 -0.92 17.78 -3.47
CA THR A 161 -0.31 18.16 -2.19
C THR A 161 -1.40 18.52 -1.18
N GLU A 162 -2.36 19.34 -1.58
CA GLU A 162 -3.51 19.76 -0.76
C GLU A 162 -4.38 18.56 -0.35
N LYS A 163 -4.53 17.57 -1.24
CA LYS A 163 -5.20 16.30 -0.89
C LYS A 163 -4.42 15.49 0.14
N ALA A 164 -3.09 15.47 0.05
CA ALA A 164 -2.25 14.80 1.04
C ALA A 164 -2.29 15.52 2.39
N GLU A 165 -2.30 16.85 2.41
CA GLU A 165 -2.49 17.66 3.62
C GLU A 165 -3.85 17.38 4.27
N LYS A 166 -4.93 17.33 3.48
CA LYS A 166 -6.26 16.95 3.99
C LYS A 166 -6.27 15.52 4.55
N LEU A 167 -5.59 14.59 3.89
CA LEU A 167 -5.41 13.22 4.38
C LEU A 167 -4.62 13.21 5.69
N TYR A 168 -3.59 14.05 5.82
CA TYR A 168 -2.82 14.17 7.05
C TYR A 168 -3.65 14.74 8.21
N GLN A 169 -4.56 15.69 7.96
CA GLN A 169 -5.50 16.15 8.99
C GLN A 169 -6.37 14.99 9.51
N ASP A 170 -6.97 14.21 8.60
CA ASP A 170 -7.79 13.05 8.99
C ASP A 170 -6.95 11.97 9.69
N TRP A 171 -5.66 11.86 9.33
CA TRP A 171 -4.68 10.98 9.96
C TRP A 171 -4.34 11.44 11.39
N ALA A 172 -4.07 12.73 11.59
CA ALA A 172 -3.79 13.32 12.88
C ALA A 172 -4.98 13.20 13.83
N ASP A 173 -6.20 13.44 13.34
CA ASP A 173 -7.45 13.25 14.10
C ASP A 173 -7.65 11.79 14.55
N LEU A 174 -7.16 10.82 13.77
CA LEU A 174 -7.30 9.39 14.07
C LEU A 174 -6.23 8.87 15.04
N PHE A 175 -5.00 9.36 14.95
CA PHE A 175 -3.87 8.80 15.68
C PHE A 175 -3.33 9.71 16.79
N GLY A 176 -3.80 10.96 16.87
CA GLY A 176 -3.40 11.93 17.90
C GLY A 176 -1.89 12.10 17.95
N GLU A 177 -1.33 12.04 19.15
CA GLU A 177 0.11 12.17 19.39
C GLU A 177 0.95 11.12 18.65
N ASN A 178 0.37 9.96 18.30
CA ASN A 178 1.06 8.91 17.57
C ASN A 178 1.15 9.16 16.05
N ALA A 179 0.47 10.19 15.53
CA ALA A 179 0.35 10.44 14.09
C ALA A 179 1.71 10.52 13.37
N SER A 180 2.70 11.15 13.98
CA SER A 180 4.08 11.28 13.46
C SER A 180 4.91 10.01 13.61
N HIS A 181 4.50 9.09 14.49
CA HIS A 181 5.31 7.94 14.93
C HIS A 181 4.87 6.60 14.35
N VAL A 182 3.76 6.55 13.60
CA VAL A 182 3.34 5.32 12.93
C VAL A 182 4.42 4.84 11.95
N ALA A 183 4.95 3.66 12.21
CA ALA A 183 5.95 2.98 11.39
C ALA A 183 5.31 2.09 10.32
N PHE A 184 4.14 1.53 10.63
CA PHE A 184 3.44 0.59 9.77
C PHE A 184 1.93 0.66 9.98
N MET A 185 1.17 0.34 8.94
CA MET A 185 -0.29 0.21 8.99
C MET A 185 -0.73 -0.95 8.12
N GLY A 186 -1.70 -1.72 8.60
CA GLY A 186 -2.27 -2.82 7.83
C GLY A 186 -3.61 -3.29 8.37
N ARG A 187 -4.06 -4.41 7.81
CA ARG A 187 -5.28 -5.10 8.22
C ARG A 187 -5.06 -6.59 8.30
N PHE A 188 -5.83 -7.22 9.18
CA PHE A 188 -5.88 -8.65 9.42
C PHE A 188 -7.26 -9.22 9.15
N GLY A 189 -7.30 -10.48 8.76
CA GLY A 189 -8.55 -11.24 8.72
C GLY A 189 -8.32 -12.68 8.31
N TYR A 190 -9.30 -13.52 8.58
CA TYR A 190 -9.29 -14.90 8.09
C TYR A 190 -9.70 -14.92 6.62
N PRO A 191 -8.87 -15.50 5.73
CA PRO A 191 -9.21 -15.54 4.33
C PRO A 191 -10.35 -16.54 4.11
N ARG A 192 -11.33 -16.17 3.28
CA ARG A 192 -12.41 -17.10 2.89
C ARG A 192 -11.90 -18.30 2.08
N LYS A 193 -10.73 -18.17 1.45
CA LYS A 193 -10.08 -19.24 0.67
C LYS A 193 -8.64 -19.41 1.17
N THR A 194 -8.25 -20.64 1.45
CA THR A 194 -6.89 -20.99 1.92
C THR A 194 -5.93 -21.37 0.78
N LYS A 195 -6.47 -21.69 -0.41
CA LYS A 195 -5.68 -22.00 -1.61
C LYS A 195 -5.58 -20.78 -2.51
N PHE A 196 -4.36 -20.28 -2.71
CA PHE A 196 -4.07 -19.18 -3.62
C PHE A 196 -3.47 -19.71 -4.92
N ALA A 197 -4.12 -19.38 -6.04
CA ALA A 197 -3.68 -19.84 -7.35
C ALA A 197 -2.45 -19.07 -7.88
N ALA A 198 -2.21 -17.85 -7.40
CA ALA A 198 -1.16 -16.96 -7.86
C ALA A 198 -0.40 -16.34 -6.69
N ARG A 199 0.92 -16.13 -6.84
CA ARG A 199 1.76 -15.48 -5.83
C ARG A 199 3.04 -14.91 -6.42
N SER A 200 3.55 -13.84 -5.80
CA SER A 200 4.96 -13.48 -5.99
C SER A 200 5.84 -14.60 -5.43
N VAL A 201 6.83 -15.00 -6.21
CA VAL A 201 7.91 -15.89 -5.78
C VAL A 201 9.18 -15.07 -5.56
N ARG A 202 10.21 -15.64 -4.93
CA ARG A 202 11.46 -14.93 -4.69
C ARG A 202 12.43 -15.18 -5.83
N LEU A 203 13.31 -14.21 -6.08
CA LEU A 203 14.45 -14.42 -6.95
C LEU A 203 15.28 -15.59 -6.43
N PRO A 204 15.83 -16.43 -7.33
CA PRO A 204 16.81 -17.44 -6.94
C PRO A 204 17.95 -16.82 -6.15
N LEU A 205 18.42 -17.50 -5.10
CA LEU A 205 19.49 -16.98 -4.23
C LEU A 205 20.75 -16.58 -5.01
N LYS A 206 21.10 -17.34 -6.06
CA LYS A 206 22.23 -17.05 -6.95
C LYS A 206 22.17 -15.67 -7.64
N GLU A 207 20.98 -15.11 -7.81
CA GLU A 207 20.80 -13.77 -8.37
C GLU A 207 20.93 -12.65 -7.32
N LEU A 208 20.91 -13.00 -6.03
CA LEU A 208 21.00 -12.06 -4.91
C LEU A 208 22.40 -12.00 -4.28
N ILE A 209 23.21 -13.04 -4.48
CA ILE A 209 24.59 -13.07 -3.98
C ILE A 209 25.46 -12.20 -4.89
N VAL A 210 25.93 -11.08 -4.37
CA VAL A 210 27.05 -10.35 -4.96
C VAL A 210 28.32 -11.08 -4.53
N LYS A 211 29.05 -11.67 -5.48
CA LYS A 211 30.38 -12.26 -5.17
C LYS A 211 31.32 -11.10 -4.83
N ASP A 212 31.98 -11.18 -3.68
CA ASP A 212 33.06 -10.25 -3.35
C ASP A 212 34.21 -10.55 -4.33
N HIS A 213 34.44 -9.65 -5.28
CA HIS A 213 35.61 -9.71 -6.16
C HIS A 213 36.79 -9.11 -5.40
N ARG A 214 37.29 -9.83 -4.41
CA ARG A 214 38.59 -9.59 -3.80
C ARG A 214 39.52 -10.74 -4.09
#